data_AF-A0A173S8L0-F1
#
_entry.id   AF-A0A173S8L0-F1
#
_cell.length_a   1.000
_cell.length_b   1.000
_cell.length_c   1.000
_cell.angle_alpha   90.00
_cell.angle_beta   90.00
_cell.angle_gamma   90.00
#
_symmetry.space_group_name_H-M   'P 1'
#
loop_
_entity.id
_entity.type
_entity.pdbx_description
1 polymer ?
#
loop_
_entity_poly.entity_id
_entity_poly.type
_entity_poly.pdbx_seq_one_letter_code
_entity_poly.pdbx_strand_id
1 'polypeptide(L)'
;MAEKLKNKVTDGFQKDHPYGELPPCIHVGILNFNQMISPNYYHKFCLMDEKTKEIYSRKFQFHMLELKKLKYAKEKQQRKPLYQWAKLIAAQTWEELEQESKGNKYMERALEEMIKISQDEMERYLYLREEMAESDRVSQMQSAKRIGRKEGKKEGEILKLIANNV
;
A
#
# COMPACT_ATOMS: atom_id res chain seq x y z
N MET A 1 -3.77 12.91 15.80
CA MET A 1 -4.06 11.94 14.73
C MET A 1 -5.57 11.83 14.47
N ALA A 2 -6.41 11.72 15.50
CA ALA A 2 -7.88 11.66 15.38
C ALA A 2 -8.54 12.88 14.70
N GLU A 3 -7.94 14.07 14.80
CA GLU A 3 -8.52 15.31 14.25
C GLU A 3 -8.41 15.42 12.72
N LYS A 4 -7.40 14.80 12.10
CA LYS A 4 -7.24 14.74 10.63
C LYS A 4 -8.25 13.83 9.93
N LEU A 5 -8.92 12.95 10.68
CA LEU A 5 -9.90 11.99 10.15
C LEU A 5 -11.32 12.58 10.08
N LYS A 6 -11.63 13.62 10.87
CA LYS A 6 -12.99 14.23 10.90
C LYS A 6 -13.42 14.86 9.57
N ASN A 7 -12.47 15.22 8.70
CA ASN A 7 -12.74 15.93 7.45
C ASN A 7 -12.49 15.07 6.19
N LYS A 8 -12.24 13.76 6.32
CA LYS A 8 -12.09 12.87 5.16
C LYS A 8 -13.42 12.21 4.83
N VAL A 9 -13.84 12.30 3.57
CA VAL A 9 -14.98 11.53 3.05
C VAL A 9 -14.49 10.17 2.54
N THR A 10 -13.38 10.17 1.79
CA THR A 10 -12.64 8.98 1.35
C THR A 10 -11.14 9.28 1.31
N ASP A 11 -10.30 8.26 1.16
CA ASP A 11 -8.87 8.50 0.94
C ASP A 11 -8.64 9.28 -0.36
N GLY A 12 -8.15 10.50 -0.21
CA GLY A 12 -7.90 11.43 -1.31
C GLY A 12 -8.99 12.48 -1.54
N PHE A 13 -10.08 12.50 -0.77
CA PHE A 13 -11.12 13.54 -0.89
C PHE A 13 -11.58 14.06 0.47
N GLN A 14 -11.53 15.39 0.63
CA GLN A 14 -11.91 16.07 1.86
C GLN A 14 -13.35 16.58 1.78
N LYS A 15 -13.99 16.65 2.95
CA LYS A 15 -15.29 17.30 3.12
C LYS A 15 -15.18 18.75 2.65
N ASP A 16 -16.23 19.23 1.98
CA ASP A 16 -16.38 20.60 1.45
C ASP A 16 -15.50 20.95 0.23
N HIS A 17 -14.78 19.99 -0.37
CA HIS A 17 -14.18 20.17 -1.71
C HIS A 17 -15.20 19.94 -2.84
N PRO A 18 -15.07 20.63 -3.98
CA PRO A 18 -15.96 20.42 -5.12
C PRO A 18 -15.71 19.05 -5.77
N TYR A 19 -16.78 18.32 -6.11
CA TYR A 19 -16.68 17.03 -6.81
C TYR A 19 -15.97 17.12 -8.17
N GLY A 20 -15.86 18.31 -8.75
CA GLY A 20 -15.02 18.59 -9.92
C GLY A 20 -13.55 18.19 -9.71
N GLU A 21 -13.03 18.33 -8.50
CA GLU A 21 -11.64 17.99 -8.11
C GLU A 21 -11.44 16.51 -7.76
N LEU A 22 -12.50 15.68 -7.80
CA LEU A 22 -12.36 14.26 -7.51
C LEU A 22 -11.28 13.63 -8.42
N PRO A 23 -10.28 12.96 -7.84
CA PRO A 23 -9.28 12.25 -8.62
C PRO A 23 -9.94 11.14 -9.43
N PRO A 24 -9.33 10.73 -10.56
CA PRO A 24 -9.84 9.61 -11.34
C PRO A 24 -9.92 8.33 -10.50
N CYS A 25 -11.03 7.60 -10.63
CA CYS A 25 -11.13 6.21 -10.21
C CYS A 25 -10.37 5.34 -11.21
N ILE A 26 -9.40 4.60 -10.71
CA ILE A 26 -8.49 3.77 -11.52
C ILE A 26 -8.78 2.30 -11.21
N HIS A 27 -9.24 1.58 -12.22
CA HIS A 27 -9.26 0.12 -12.21
C HIS A 27 -7.94 -0.38 -12.80
N VAL A 28 -7.24 -1.24 -12.06
CA VAL A 28 -6.03 -1.94 -12.56
C VAL A 28 -6.36 -3.41 -12.70
N GLY A 29 -6.36 -3.91 -13.94
CA GLY A 29 -6.54 -5.32 -14.25
C GLY A 29 -5.21 -5.97 -14.60
N ILE A 30 -4.82 -7.00 -13.86
CA ILE A 30 -3.60 -7.77 -14.11
C ILE A 30 -4.02 -9.14 -14.67
N LEU A 31 -3.59 -9.45 -15.89
CA LEU A 31 -4.04 -10.61 -16.65
C LEU A 31 -2.87 -11.55 -16.96
N ASN A 32 -3.06 -12.83 -16.63
CA ASN A 32 -2.16 -13.93 -17.06
C ASN A 32 -2.61 -14.59 -18.37
N PHE A 33 -3.39 -13.87 -19.18
CA PHE A 33 -3.84 -14.27 -20.52
C PHE A 33 -3.91 -13.05 -21.42
N ASN A 34 -4.02 -13.28 -22.72
CA ASN A 34 -4.13 -12.21 -23.71
C ASN A 34 -5.61 -11.96 -24.00
N GLN A 35 -6.10 -10.79 -23.63
CA GLN A 35 -7.44 -10.32 -23.95
C GLN A 35 -7.42 -9.41 -25.18
N MET A 36 -6.38 -8.57 -25.31
CA MET A 36 -6.27 -7.60 -26.39
C MET A 36 -5.58 -8.18 -27.62
N ILE A 37 -5.95 -7.71 -28.81
CA ILE A 37 -5.30 -8.10 -30.07
C ILE A 37 -3.92 -7.43 -30.20
N SER A 38 -3.78 -6.19 -29.71
CA SER A 38 -2.54 -5.42 -29.79
C SER A 38 -1.38 -6.15 -29.07
N PRO A 39 -0.15 -6.14 -29.62
CA PRO A 39 0.99 -6.83 -29.02
C PRO A 39 1.55 -6.13 -27.76
N ASN A 40 1.03 -4.96 -27.40
CA ASN A 40 1.46 -4.24 -26.22
C ASN A 40 1.05 -4.99 -24.94
N TYR A 41 1.85 -4.91 -23.87
CA TYR A 41 1.50 -5.51 -22.57
C TYR A 41 0.65 -4.59 -21.69
N TYR A 42 0.61 -3.28 -21.98
CA TYR A 42 -0.12 -2.30 -21.19
C TYR A 42 -1.14 -1.55 -22.04
N HIS A 43 -2.37 -1.47 -21.53
CA HIS A 43 -3.47 -0.79 -22.20
C HIS A 43 -4.18 0.16 -21.24
N LYS A 44 -4.54 1.33 -21.74
CA LYS A 44 -5.36 2.31 -21.01
C LYS A 44 -6.68 2.49 -21.76
N PHE A 45 -7.78 2.23 -21.09
CA PHE A 45 -9.13 2.40 -21.64
C PHE A 45 -9.90 3.49 -20.90
N CYS A 46 -10.82 4.11 -21.63
CA CYS A 46 -11.83 5.03 -21.13
C CYS A 46 -13.21 4.56 -21.57
N LEU A 47 -14.24 4.94 -20.82
CA LEU A 47 -15.63 4.72 -21.23
C LEU A 47 -16.02 5.73 -22.31
N MET A 48 -16.76 5.26 -23.30
CA MET A 48 -17.25 6.09 -24.39
C MET A 48 -18.62 5.61 -24.86
N ASP A 49 -19.41 6.53 -25.38
CA ASP A 49 -20.68 6.21 -26.04
C ASP A 49 -20.43 5.36 -27.29
N GLU A 50 -21.22 4.30 -27.46
CA GLU A 50 -21.00 3.35 -28.54
C GLU A 50 -21.32 3.92 -29.93
N LYS A 51 -22.30 4.82 -30.03
CA LYS A 51 -22.77 5.39 -31.30
C LYS A 51 -21.95 6.61 -31.70
N THR A 52 -21.80 7.57 -30.80
CA THR A 52 -21.14 8.85 -31.08
C THR A 52 -19.63 8.78 -30.91
N LYS A 53 -19.14 7.75 -30.21
CA LYS A 53 -17.73 7.62 -29.77
C LYS A 53 -17.28 8.76 -28.86
N GLU A 54 -18.21 9.52 -28.28
CA GLU A 54 -17.91 10.55 -27.31
C GLU A 54 -17.39 9.93 -26.01
N ILE A 55 -16.30 10.48 -25.48
CA ILE A 55 -15.72 10.01 -24.22
C ILE A 55 -16.65 10.43 -23.08
N TYR A 56 -17.16 9.45 -22.34
CA TYR A 56 -18.05 9.69 -21.21
C TYR A 56 -17.37 10.56 -20.14
N SER A 57 -16.20 10.13 -19.67
CA SER A 57 -15.39 10.89 -18.72
C SER A 57 -13.98 10.33 -18.64
N ARG A 58 -12.99 11.21 -18.40
CA ARG A 58 -11.61 10.80 -18.08
C ARG A 58 -11.40 10.45 -16.60
N LYS A 59 -12.46 10.57 -15.78
CA LYS A 59 -12.44 10.19 -14.36
C LYS A 59 -12.52 8.68 -14.13
N PHE A 60 -12.97 7.90 -15.10
CA PHE A 60 -12.93 6.44 -15.03
C PHE A 60 -11.85 5.91 -15.98
N GLN A 61 -10.84 5.26 -15.41
CA GLN A 61 -9.69 4.77 -16.18
C GLN A 61 -9.46 3.30 -15.88
N PHE A 62 -9.37 2.50 -16.94
CA PHE A 62 -8.98 1.10 -16.84
C PHE A 62 -7.55 0.95 -17.34
N HIS A 63 -6.71 0.34 -16.53
CA HIS A 63 -5.32 0.07 -16.82
C HIS A 63 -5.12 -1.44 -16.82
N MET A 64 -4.98 -2.04 -18.00
CA MET A 64 -4.84 -3.48 -18.15
C MET A 64 -3.38 -3.84 -18.42
N LEU A 65 -2.85 -4.79 -17.65
CA LEU A 65 -1.52 -5.37 -17.80
C LEU A 65 -1.64 -6.84 -18.20
N GLU A 66 -1.12 -7.19 -19.37
CA GLU A 66 -1.11 -8.55 -19.89
C GLU A 66 0.29 -9.16 -19.78
N LEU A 67 0.51 -9.94 -18.72
CA LEU A 67 1.83 -10.40 -18.31
C LEU A 67 2.50 -11.28 -19.37
N LYS A 68 1.73 -12.11 -20.08
CA LYS A 68 2.25 -12.97 -21.17
C LYS A 68 2.84 -12.19 -22.34
N LYS A 69 2.54 -10.89 -22.47
CA LYS A 69 3.08 -10.02 -23.53
C LYS A 69 4.36 -9.29 -23.14
N LEU A 70 4.83 -9.42 -21.90
CA LEU A 70 6.08 -8.78 -21.45
C LEU A 70 7.30 -9.18 -22.29
N LYS A 71 7.32 -10.41 -22.83
CA LYS A 71 8.36 -10.88 -23.76
C LYS A 71 8.42 -10.12 -25.09
N TYR A 72 7.35 -9.43 -25.48
CA TYR A 72 7.28 -8.62 -26.70
C TYR A 72 7.50 -7.12 -26.42
N ALA A 73 7.76 -6.73 -25.17
CA ALA A 73 7.96 -5.35 -24.80
C ALA A 73 9.22 -4.79 -25.48
N LYS A 74 9.09 -3.61 -26.10
CA LYS A 74 10.23 -2.92 -26.73
C LYS A 74 11.20 -2.41 -25.66
N GLU A 75 12.48 -2.27 -25.99
CA GLU A 75 13.53 -1.85 -25.06
C GLU A 75 13.18 -0.56 -24.28
N LYS A 76 12.61 0.44 -24.95
CA LYS A 76 12.15 1.69 -24.30
C LYS A 76 11.09 1.45 -23.22
N GLN A 77 10.24 0.44 -23.39
CA GLN A 77 9.24 0.06 -22.40
C GLN A 77 9.85 -0.73 -21.24
N GLN A 78 10.86 -1.56 -21.52
CA GLN A 78 11.55 -2.37 -20.50
C GLN A 78 12.26 -1.51 -19.45
N ARG A 79 12.73 -0.32 -19.85
CA ARG A 79 13.36 0.67 -18.95
C ARG A 79 12.37 1.39 -18.03
N LYS A 80 11.05 1.17 -18.17
CA LYS A 80 10.04 1.84 -17.34
C LYS A 80 9.80 1.07 -16.04
N PRO A 81 9.58 1.76 -14.91
CA PRO A 81 9.25 1.11 -13.63
C PRO A 81 8.04 0.17 -13.71
N LEU A 82 7.03 0.51 -14.53
CA LEU A 82 5.85 -0.34 -14.74
C LEU A 82 6.21 -1.72 -15.29
N TYR A 83 7.21 -1.80 -16.18
CA TYR A 83 7.64 -3.08 -16.74
C TYR A 83 8.32 -3.94 -15.68
N GLN A 84 9.17 -3.33 -14.85
CA GLN A 84 9.84 -4.01 -13.73
C GLN A 84 8.80 -4.56 -12.74
N TRP A 85 7.78 -3.77 -12.37
CA TRP A 85 6.67 -4.24 -11.55
C TRP A 85 5.90 -5.39 -12.20
N ALA A 86 5.61 -5.30 -13.49
CA ALA A 86 4.93 -6.37 -14.21
C ALA A 86 5.76 -7.65 -14.28
N LYS A 87 7.10 -7.54 -14.42
CA LYS A 87 8.02 -8.68 -14.37
C LYS A 87 8.06 -9.33 -12.99
N LEU A 88 8.12 -8.53 -11.92
CA LEU A 88 8.05 -9.03 -10.55
C LEU A 88 6.76 -9.83 -10.32
N ILE A 89 5.62 -9.30 -10.75
CA ILE A 89 4.31 -9.98 -10.61
C ILE A 89 4.21 -11.24 -11.50
N ALA A 90 4.88 -11.25 -12.66
CA ALA A 90 4.88 -12.38 -13.57
C ALA A 90 5.86 -13.50 -13.18
N ALA A 91 6.83 -13.21 -12.31
CA ALA A 91 7.84 -14.17 -11.87
C ALA A 91 7.18 -15.43 -11.29
N GLN A 92 7.77 -16.58 -11.59
CA GLN A 92 7.29 -17.89 -11.13
C GLN A 92 8.25 -18.55 -10.15
N THR A 93 9.45 -18.00 -10.01
CA THR A 93 10.52 -18.54 -9.17
C THR A 93 11.04 -17.50 -8.18
N TRP A 94 11.61 -17.97 -7.08
CA TRP A 94 12.20 -17.11 -6.05
C TRP A 94 13.40 -16.34 -6.59
N GLU A 95 14.21 -16.97 -7.43
CA GLU A 95 15.37 -16.35 -8.07
C GLU A 95 14.96 -15.19 -8.97
N GLU A 96 13.89 -15.35 -9.75
CA GLU A 96 13.33 -14.25 -10.56
C GLU A 96 12.81 -13.12 -9.66
N LEU A 97 12.07 -13.44 -8.59
CA LEU A 97 11.54 -12.43 -7.68
C LEU A 97 12.65 -11.60 -7.01
N GLU A 98 13.70 -12.24 -6.51
CA GLU A 98 14.86 -11.54 -5.94
C GLU A 98 15.55 -10.67 -6.98
N GLN A 99 15.79 -11.21 -8.19
CA GLN A 99 16.46 -10.46 -9.25
C GLN A 99 15.68 -9.22 -9.67
N GLU A 100 14.35 -9.33 -9.84
CA GLU A 100 13.52 -8.22 -10.29
C GLU A 100 13.26 -7.17 -9.20
N SER A 101 13.31 -7.55 -7.92
CA SER A 101 13.13 -6.62 -6.81
C SER A 101 14.41 -5.86 -6.44
N LYS A 102 15.58 -6.48 -6.64
CA LYS A 102 16.89 -5.97 -6.20
C LYS A 102 17.16 -4.52 -6.61
N GLY A 103 17.55 -3.72 -5.62
CA GLY A 103 17.89 -2.31 -5.80
C GLY A 103 16.68 -1.38 -5.84
N ASN A 104 15.45 -1.91 -5.71
CA ASN A 104 14.23 -1.13 -5.56
C ASN A 104 13.56 -1.44 -4.21
N LYS A 105 13.79 -0.56 -3.23
CA LYS A 105 13.25 -0.68 -1.86
C LYS A 105 11.75 -0.96 -1.77
N TYR A 106 10.95 -0.51 -2.74
CA TYR A 106 9.51 -0.74 -2.74
C TYR A 106 9.16 -2.16 -3.21
N MET A 107 9.91 -2.69 -4.19
CA MET A 107 9.73 -4.06 -4.67
C MET A 107 10.31 -5.06 -3.68
N GLU A 108 11.45 -4.76 -3.07
CA GLU A 108 12.04 -5.57 -1.99
C GLU A 108 11.05 -5.72 -0.83
N ARG A 109 10.46 -4.61 -0.38
CA ARG A 109 9.41 -4.66 0.65
C ARG A 109 8.17 -5.44 0.19
N ALA A 110 7.75 -5.29 -1.07
CA ALA A 110 6.62 -6.06 -1.59
C ALA A 110 6.91 -7.57 -1.63
N LEU A 111 8.15 -7.97 -1.94
CA LEU A 111 8.60 -9.35 -1.90
C LEU A 111 8.61 -9.90 -0.47
N GLU A 112 9.12 -9.14 0.50
CA GLU A 112 9.07 -9.53 1.92
C GLU A 112 7.63 -9.80 2.39
N GLU A 113 6.69 -8.93 2.03
CA GLU A 113 5.27 -9.11 2.38
C GLU A 113 4.65 -10.31 1.63
N MET A 114 5.03 -10.53 0.37
CA MET A 114 4.58 -11.70 -0.38
C MET A 114 5.04 -13.00 0.28
N ILE A 115 6.32 -13.08 0.68
CA ILE A 115 6.89 -14.23 1.40
C ILE A 115 6.08 -14.54 2.66
N LYS A 116 5.83 -13.52 3.49
CA LYS A 116 5.04 -13.66 4.73
C LYS A 116 3.64 -14.20 4.46
N ILE A 117 3.01 -13.75 3.37
CA ILE A 117 1.63 -14.15 3.03
C ILE A 117 1.59 -15.56 2.40
N SER A 118 2.63 -15.97 1.68
CA SER A 118 2.71 -17.26 0.96
C SER A 118 3.12 -18.44 1.83
N GLN A 119 3.56 -18.21 3.06
CA GLN A 119 3.87 -19.26 4.03
C GLN A 119 2.64 -20.12 4.33
N ASP A 120 2.86 -21.40 4.66
CA ASP A 120 1.81 -22.33 5.08
C ASP A 120 0.96 -21.73 6.23
N GLU A 121 -0.29 -22.15 6.37
CA GLU A 121 -1.22 -21.55 7.33
C GLU A 121 -0.65 -21.53 8.76
N MET A 122 0.10 -22.56 9.14
CA MET A 122 0.79 -22.64 10.43
C MET A 122 1.97 -21.66 10.53
N GLU A 123 2.82 -21.58 9.50
CA GLU A 123 3.98 -20.66 9.48
C GLU A 123 3.53 -19.20 9.51
N ARG A 124 2.50 -18.86 8.71
CA ARG A 124 1.88 -17.54 8.71
C ARG A 124 1.27 -17.20 10.08
N TYR A 125 0.62 -18.15 10.75
CA TYR A 125 0.06 -17.95 12.09
C TYR A 125 1.15 -17.68 13.14
N LEU A 126 2.26 -18.45 13.09
CA LEU A 126 3.41 -18.25 13.97
C LEU A 126 4.05 -16.89 13.76
N TYR A 127 4.29 -16.49 12.51
CA TYR A 127 4.82 -15.18 12.17
C TYR A 127 3.93 -14.04 12.70
N LEU A 128 2.61 -14.12 12.49
CA LEU A 128 1.67 -13.11 13.02
C LEU A 128 1.72 -13.03 14.55
N ARG A 129 1.84 -14.17 15.24
CA ARG A 129 1.94 -14.22 16.69
C ARG A 129 3.20 -13.55 17.21
N GLU A 130 4.34 -13.74 16.55
CA GLU A 130 5.59 -13.06 16.92
C GLU A 130 5.46 -11.54 16.74
N GLU A 131 4.86 -11.09 15.64
CA GLU A 131 4.63 -9.66 15.38
C GLU A 131 3.67 -9.04 16.43
N MET A 132 2.63 -9.78 16.84
CA MET A 132 1.74 -9.40 17.93
C MET A 132 2.48 -9.31 19.27
N ALA A 133 3.33 -10.29 19.59
CA ALA A 133 4.09 -10.31 20.83
C ALA A 133 5.05 -9.12 20.95
N GLU A 134 5.74 -8.74 19.87
CA GLU A 134 6.61 -7.56 19.86
C GLU A 134 5.79 -6.26 20.01
N SER A 135 4.64 -6.18 19.35
CA SER A 135 3.71 -5.05 19.50
C SER A 135 3.16 -4.91 20.92
N ASP A 136 2.82 -6.03 21.56
CA ASP A 136 2.38 -6.09 22.95
C ASP A 136 3.49 -5.64 23.90
N ARG A 137 4.73 -6.11 23.68
CA ARG A 137 5.91 -5.71 24.46
C ARG A 137 6.15 -4.21 24.38
N VAL A 138 6.11 -3.64 23.17
CA VAL A 138 6.24 -2.20 22.94
C VAL A 138 5.11 -1.44 23.66
N SER A 139 3.87 -1.91 23.56
CA SER A 139 2.70 -1.30 24.19
C SER A 139 2.79 -1.34 25.71
N GLN A 140 3.22 -2.47 26.30
CA GLN A 140 3.45 -2.61 27.74
C GLN A 140 4.50 -1.61 28.23
N MET A 141 5.65 -1.54 27.55
CA MET A 141 6.72 -0.60 27.92
C MET A 141 6.26 0.86 27.82
N GLN A 142 5.49 1.21 26.79
CA GLN A 142 4.92 2.56 26.65
C GLN A 142 3.90 2.86 27.75
N SER A 143 3.05 1.90 28.11
CA SER A 143 2.09 2.04 29.19
C SER A 143 2.79 2.23 30.53
N ALA A 144 3.79 1.41 30.84
CA ALA A 144 4.59 1.52 32.07
C ALA A 144 5.28 2.90 32.17
N LYS A 145 5.92 3.37 31.08
CA LYS A 145 6.51 4.73 31.03
C LYS A 145 5.48 5.82 31.27
N ARG A 146 4.26 5.67 30.71
CA ARG A 146 3.17 6.64 30.89
C ARG A 146 2.65 6.65 32.32
N ILE A 147 2.48 5.48 32.94
CA ILE A 147 2.03 5.34 34.34
C ILE A 147 3.08 5.96 35.27
N GLY A 148 4.35 5.56 35.15
CA GLY A 148 5.43 6.11 35.98
C GLY A 148 5.58 7.63 35.86
N ARG A 149 5.39 8.19 34.65
CA ARG A 149 5.35 9.66 34.47
C ARG A 149 4.17 10.33 35.19
N LYS A 150 3.00 9.68 35.25
CA LYS A 150 1.83 10.22 35.95
C LYS A 150 2.01 10.15 37.46
N GLU A 151 2.53 9.04 37.97
CA GLU A 151 2.81 8.85 39.41
C GLU A 151 3.88 9.83 39.88
N GLY A 152 5.01 9.95 39.18
CA GLY A 152 6.07 10.91 39.53
C GLY A 152 5.60 12.38 39.49
N LYS A 153 4.64 12.73 38.62
CA LYS A 153 4.01 14.06 38.65
C LYS A 153 3.16 14.28 39.91
N LYS A 154 2.33 13.29 40.27
CA LYS A 154 1.49 13.36 41.48
C LYS A 154 2.35 13.44 42.75
N GLU A 155 3.38 12.60 42.86
CA GLU A 155 4.31 12.65 43.98
C GLU A 155 5.03 13.99 44.07
N GLY A 156 5.47 14.55 42.93
CA GLY A 156 6.05 15.89 42.88
C GLY A 156 5.09 17.00 43.31
N GLU A 157 3.80 16.90 42.97
CA GLU A 157 2.76 17.83 43.44
C GLU A 157 2.53 17.72 44.96
N ILE A 158 2.45 16.49 45.49
CA ILE A 158 2.32 16.23 46.93
C ILE A 158 3.54 16.78 47.69
N LEU A 159 4.76 16.53 47.20
CA LEU A 159 5.98 17.04 47.82
C LEU A 159 6.03 18.57 47.83
N LYS A 160 5.58 19.22 46.75
CA LYS A 160 5.45 20.70 46.72
C LYS A 160 4.43 21.22 47.74
N LEU A 161 3.30 20.54 47.88
CA LEU A 161 2.27 20.89 48.88
C LEU A 161 2.82 20.75 50.31
N ILE A 162 3.59 19.71 50.60
CA ILE A 162 4.23 19.52 51.90
C ILE A 162 5.30 20.61 52.14
N ALA A 163 6.15 20.88 51.15
CA ALA A 163 7.21 21.88 51.26
C ALA A 163 6.69 23.32 51.42
N ASN A 164 5.50 23.64 50.88
CA ASN A 164 4.89 24.97 51.01
C ASN A 164 4.11 25.16 52.33
N ASN A 165 3.88 24.09 53.09
CA ASN A 165 3.14 24.10 54.37
C ASN A 165 4.07 24.01 55.61
N VAL A 166 5.39 24.10 55.42
CA VAL A 166 6.43 24.22 56.45
C VAL A 166 7.06 25.59 56.33
#